data_AF-A0A7Y5IY79-F1
#
_entry.id   AF-A0A7Y5IY79-F1
#
_cell.length_a   1.000
_cell.length_b   1.000
_cell.length_c   1.000
_cell.angle_alpha   90.00
_cell.angle_beta   90.00
_cell.angle_gamma   90.00
#
_symmetry.space_group_name_H-M   'P 1'
#
loop_
_entity.id
_entity.type
_entity.pdbx_description
1 polymer ?
#
loop_
_entity_poly.entity_id
_entity_poly.type
_entity_poly.pdbx_seq_one_letter_code
_entity_poly.pdbx_strand_id
1 'polypeptide(L)'
;ETAAPVESAEAPPPLEGQSTGGPQSFSLKTTQVSASFEVSFESTTVEFSSGQASDPIVLDLDGDGIELTSALEGILFDLDADGAAERTATVTGGDAFLALDRNRNGAIDSGSELFGDQNGAANGFLELAKFDSNGDGVIDPKDTVFDLLRVFTGAGAPLSTLLDVGIQSIDLLFRDVSERAQGGNRIAQLGAFSRTDGTRGLAVDALLNRVV
;
A
#
# COMPACT_ATOMS: atom_id res chain seq x y z
N GLU A 1 -63.08 22.81 1.67
CA GLU A 1 -62.18 22.76 2.83
C GLU A 1 -60.76 22.89 2.28
N THR A 2 -60.09 24.06 2.33
CA THR A 2 -59.26 24.58 3.46
C THR A 2 -58.25 23.53 3.94
N ALA A 3 -56.94 23.75 4.09
CA ALA A 3 -56.05 24.90 4.11
C ALA A 3 -54.60 24.36 3.89
N ALA A 4 -53.72 25.03 3.13
CA ALA A 4 -52.56 25.81 3.62
C ALA A 4 -51.31 24.97 4.02
N PRO A 5 -50.09 25.54 4.20
CA PRO A 5 -48.99 25.36 3.25
C PRO A 5 -47.70 24.76 3.87
N VAL A 6 -46.74 24.51 2.98
CA VAL A 6 -45.31 24.18 3.22
C VAL A 6 -44.63 25.10 4.25
N GLU A 7 -44.03 24.50 5.28
CA GLU A 7 -43.15 25.17 6.23
C GLU A 7 -41.69 24.99 5.82
N SER A 8 -41.00 26.11 5.65
CA SER A 8 -39.57 26.24 5.35
C SER A 8 -38.78 26.13 6.64
N ALA A 9 -37.72 25.32 6.67
CA ALA A 9 -36.72 25.36 7.74
C ALA A 9 -35.50 26.16 7.29
N GLU A 10 -35.20 27.17 8.10
CA GLU A 10 -34.33 28.31 7.91
C GLU A 10 -32.84 27.95 8.09
N ALA A 11 -31.98 28.53 7.24
CA ALA A 11 -30.53 28.47 7.38
C ALA A 11 -30.06 29.47 8.47
N PRO A 12 -29.05 29.15 9.29
CA PRO A 12 -28.56 30.08 10.31
C PRO A 12 -27.85 31.29 9.68
N PRO A 13 -27.97 32.49 10.29
CA PRO A 13 -27.47 33.75 9.72
C PRO A 13 -25.94 33.90 9.80
N PRO A 14 -25.35 34.76 8.95
CA PRO A 14 -23.91 35.02 8.96
C PRO A 14 -23.53 35.94 10.13
N LEU A 15 -22.36 35.69 10.72
CA LEU A 15 -21.78 36.58 11.73
C LEU A 15 -20.93 37.65 11.02
N GLU A 16 -21.47 38.87 10.93
CA GLU A 16 -20.70 40.09 10.69
C GLU A 16 -20.74 41.00 11.92
N GLY A 17 -19.58 41.46 12.37
CA GLY A 17 -19.43 42.45 13.44
C GLY A 17 -18.02 43.00 13.50
N GLN A 18 -17.83 44.21 12.98
CA GLN A 18 -16.57 44.94 12.87
C GLN A 18 -16.08 45.53 14.22
N SER A 19 -14.74 45.53 14.38
CA SER A 19 -13.84 46.57 14.95
C SER A 19 -14.31 47.50 16.09
N THR A 20 -13.57 47.52 17.22
CA THR A 20 -12.86 48.72 17.76
C THR A 20 -12.19 48.47 19.14
N GLY A 21 -10.90 48.81 19.27
CA GLY A 21 -10.35 49.46 20.48
C GLY A 21 -9.73 48.65 21.65
N GLY A 22 -8.39 48.53 21.66
CA GLY A 22 -7.54 48.51 22.86
C GLY A 22 -7.09 47.15 23.44
N PRO A 23 -5.81 46.96 23.85
CA PRO A 23 -5.37 45.72 24.47
C PRO A 23 -5.88 45.64 25.91
N GLN A 24 -6.82 44.73 26.17
CA GLN A 24 -7.20 44.35 27.53
C GLN A 24 -6.28 43.23 28.01
N SER A 25 -5.51 43.49 29.06
CA SER A 25 -4.69 42.47 29.72
C SER A 25 -5.60 41.50 30.47
N PHE A 26 -5.60 40.23 30.09
CA PHE A 26 -6.22 39.17 30.88
C PHE A 26 -5.12 38.41 31.61
N SER A 27 -5.05 38.58 32.94
CA SER A 27 -4.17 37.81 33.80
C SER A 27 -4.89 36.51 34.20
N LEU A 28 -4.47 35.39 33.61
CA LEU A 28 -4.94 34.06 34.03
C LEU A 28 -4.12 33.59 35.22
N LYS A 29 -4.74 33.53 36.41
CA LYS A 29 -4.18 32.80 37.54
C LYS A 29 -4.31 31.30 37.25
N THR A 30 -3.19 30.67 36.90
CA THR A 30 -3.12 29.21 36.72
C THR A 30 -3.50 28.51 38.02
N THR A 31 -4.65 27.86 38.04
CA THR A 31 -4.98 26.86 39.07
C THR A 31 -4.43 25.53 38.60
N GLN A 32 -3.44 25.01 39.31
CA GLN A 32 -2.80 23.75 39.00
C GLN A 32 -3.78 22.61 39.32
N VAL A 33 -4.37 21.99 38.30
CA VAL A 33 -5.12 20.74 38.46
C VAL A 33 -4.17 19.60 38.19
N SER A 34 -3.75 18.93 39.25
CA SER A 34 -3.01 17.67 39.18
C SER A 34 -4.02 16.53 39.13
N ALA A 35 -4.06 15.78 38.04
CA ALA A 35 -4.75 14.50 37.99
C ALA A 35 -3.69 13.41 37.82
N SER A 36 -3.51 12.57 38.84
CA SER A 36 -2.75 11.33 38.73
C SER A 36 -3.64 10.25 38.10
N PHE A 37 -3.19 9.69 36.99
CA PHE A 37 -3.82 8.54 36.36
C PHE A 37 -2.83 7.37 36.47
N GLU A 38 -3.18 6.35 37.25
CA GLU A 38 -2.45 5.08 37.25
C GLU A 38 -3.05 4.18 36.18
N VAL A 39 -2.25 3.84 35.17
CA VAL A 39 -2.61 2.83 34.18
C VAL A 39 -1.83 1.57 34.53
N SER A 40 -2.51 0.59 35.10
CA SER A 40 -1.99 -0.77 35.33
C SER A 40 -2.28 -1.61 34.08
N PHE A 41 -1.24 -1.95 33.33
CA PHE A 41 -1.31 -2.96 32.26
C PHE A 41 -0.99 -4.33 32.87
N GLU A 42 -1.97 -5.24 32.88
CA GLU A 42 -1.66 -6.67 32.97
C GLU A 42 -1.02 -7.09 31.65
N SER A 43 0.24 -7.52 31.68
CA SER A 43 0.92 -8.04 30.51
C SER A 43 0.37 -9.44 30.21
N THR A 44 -0.61 -9.51 29.34
CA THR A 44 -0.84 -10.73 28.56
C THR A 44 0.21 -10.75 27.46
N THR A 45 1.07 -11.76 27.45
CA THR A 45 1.87 -12.06 26.26
C THR A 45 0.90 -12.37 25.14
N VAL A 46 0.72 -11.41 24.23
CA VAL A 46 0.07 -11.66 22.95
C VAL A 46 1.12 -12.33 22.10
N GLU A 47 1.02 -13.64 21.92
CA GLU A 47 1.72 -14.29 20.82
C GLU A 47 1.04 -13.82 19.54
N PHE A 48 1.57 -12.74 18.96
CA PHE A 48 1.32 -12.46 17.57
C PHE A 48 2.01 -13.58 16.79
N SER A 49 1.24 -14.58 16.37
CA SER A 49 1.61 -15.34 15.19
C SER A 49 1.58 -14.35 14.03
N SER A 50 2.70 -13.68 13.81
CA SER A 50 2.95 -12.82 12.66
C SER A 50 3.10 -13.71 11.43
N GLY A 51 2.04 -14.41 11.04
CA GLY A 51 1.85 -14.64 9.62
C GLY A 51 1.63 -13.26 9.02
N GLN A 52 2.72 -12.54 8.76
CA GLN A 52 2.68 -11.29 8.01
C GLN A 52 1.97 -11.65 6.71
N ALA A 53 0.79 -11.07 6.51
CA ALA A 53 0.07 -11.25 5.27
C ALA A 53 0.94 -10.60 4.19
N SER A 54 1.74 -11.41 3.51
CA SER A 54 2.66 -10.86 2.54
C SER A 54 1.87 -10.46 1.31
N ASP A 55 1.69 -9.16 1.20
CA ASP A 55 0.87 -8.52 0.19
C ASP A 55 1.78 -7.89 -0.86
N PRO A 56 2.08 -8.59 -1.98
CA PRO A 56 3.02 -8.08 -2.96
C PRO A 56 2.43 -6.94 -3.79
N ILE A 57 3.31 -6.05 -4.24
CA ILE A 57 3.01 -5.12 -5.33
C ILE A 57 2.89 -5.91 -6.63
N VAL A 58 1.75 -5.79 -7.29
CA VAL A 58 1.45 -6.30 -8.64
C VAL A 58 1.41 -5.14 -9.63
N LEU A 59 1.97 -5.36 -10.82
CA LEU A 59 2.06 -4.43 -11.92
C LEU A 59 1.22 -4.95 -13.09
N ASP A 60 0.24 -4.16 -13.52
CA ASP A 60 -0.56 -4.37 -14.72
C ASP A 60 0.25 -3.95 -15.95
N LEU A 61 0.92 -4.89 -16.61
CA LEU A 61 1.89 -4.58 -17.66
C LEU A 61 1.23 -4.34 -19.02
N ASP A 62 0.15 -5.05 -19.35
CA ASP A 62 -0.54 -4.99 -20.64
C ASP A 62 -1.73 -4.03 -20.67
N GLY A 63 -2.16 -3.52 -19.51
CA GLY A 63 -3.14 -2.45 -19.36
C GLY A 63 -4.59 -2.93 -19.42
N ASP A 64 -4.87 -4.20 -19.15
CA ASP A 64 -6.23 -4.74 -19.13
C ASP A 64 -6.82 -4.98 -17.72
N GLY A 65 -6.03 -4.68 -16.69
CA GLY A 65 -6.40 -4.74 -15.27
C GLY A 65 -5.52 -5.74 -14.51
N ILE A 66 -5.84 -5.96 -13.23
CA ILE A 66 -5.10 -6.93 -12.41
C ILE A 66 -5.66 -8.34 -12.59
N GLU A 67 -4.80 -9.26 -13.02
CA GLU A 67 -5.10 -10.66 -13.30
C GLU A 67 -4.34 -11.59 -12.34
N LEU A 68 -5.10 -12.28 -11.49
CA LEU A 68 -4.58 -13.18 -10.46
C LEU A 68 -5.31 -14.52 -10.49
N THR A 69 -4.57 -15.61 -10.31
CA THR A 69 -5.16 -16.93 -10.10
C THR A 69 -5.85 -17.03 -8.74
N SER A 70 -6.67 -18.08 -8.57
CA SER A 70 -7.00 -18.55 -7.24
C SER A 70 -5.79 -19.23 -6.58
N ALA A 71 -5.76 -19.31 -5.24
CA ALA A 71 -4.73 -20.06 -4.51
C ALA A 71 -4.63 -21.52 -5.00
N LEU A 72 -5.76 -22.16 -5.31
CA LEU A 72 -5.78 -23.56 -5.77
C LEU A 72 -5.14 -23.73 -7.16
N GLU A 73 -5.17 -22.71 -8.00
CA GLU A 73 -4.61 -22.72 -9.37
C GLU A 73 -3.26 -22.00 -9.47
N GLY A 74 -2.74 -21.46 -8.36
CA GLY A 74 -1.46 -20.77 -8.33
C GLY A 74 -0.26 -21.68 -8.15
N ILE A 75 0.81 -21.14 -7.56
CA ILE A 75 2.14 -21.75 -7.49
C ILE A 75 2.48 -22.21 -6.07
N LEU A 76 3.51 -23.04 -5.95
CA LEU A 76 4.18 -23.29 -4.66
C LEU A 76 5.23 -22.20 -4.45
N PHE A 77 5.04 -21.35 -3.44
CA PHE A 77 5.93 -20.24 -3.13
C PHE A 77 5.84 -19.92 -1.64
N ASP A 78 6.98 -19.69 -1.00
CA ASP A 78 7.07 -19.24 0.39
C ASP A 78 6.74 -17.74 0.42
N LEU A 79 5.45 -17.43 0.44
CA LEU A 79 4.95 -16.05 0.29
C LEU A 79 5.21 -15.22 1.55
N ASP A 80 5.15 -15.79 2.75
CA ASP A 80 5.39 -15.07 4.01
C ASP A 80 6.79 -15.21 4.58
N ALA A 81 7.70 -15.84 3.83
CA ALA A 81 9.11 -16.00 4.17
C ALA A 81 9.32 -16.76 5.50
N ASP A 82 8.46 -17.73 5.80
CA ASP A 82 8.56 -18.56 7.00
C ASP A 82 9.44 -19.81 6.81
N GLY A 83 9.90 -20.05 5.57
CA GLY A 83 10.73 -21.17 5.16
C GLY A 83 9.95 -22.37 4.61
N ALA A 84 8.62 -22.31 4.54
CA ALA A 84 7.76 -23.31 3.93
C ALA A 84 7.05 -22.75 2.69
N ALA A 85 7.00 -23.54 1.62
CA ALA A 85 6.27 -23.15 0.42
C ALA A 85 4.83 -23.66 0.49
N GLU A 86 3.87 -22.74 0.54
CA GLU A 86 2.45 -23.05 0.38
C GLU A 86 1.98 -22.86 -1.06
N ARG A 87 0.81 -23.41 -1.35
CA ARG A 87 0.12 -23.07 -2.58
C ARG A 87 -0.55 -21.70 -2.43
N THR A 88 -0.12 -20.72 -3.22
CA THR A 88 -0.59 -19.34 -3.19
C THR A 88 -0.99 -18.85 -4.58
N ALA A 89 -1.85 -17.84 -4.64
CA ALA A 89 -2.21 -17.17 -5.89
C ALA A 89 -0.97 -16.56 -6.57
N THR A 90 -1.03 -16.43 -7.90
CA THR A 90 0.03 -15.79 -8.69
C THR A 90 -0.58 -14.87 -9.76
N VAL A 91 0.24 -13.98 -10.29
CA VAL A 91 -0.05 -13.17 -11.49
C VAL A 91 -0.21 -14.01 -12.75
N THR A 92 -1.08 -13.56 -13.66
CA THR A 92 -1.27 -14.10 -15.01
C THR A 92 -1.46 -12.97 -16.02
N GLY A 93 -1.85 -13.26 -17.27
CA GLY A 93 -2.26 -12.23 -18.22
C GLY A 93 -1.14 -11.52 -18.94
N GLY A 94 -0.07 -11.21 -18.22
CA GLY A 94 0.88 -10.19 -18.60
C GLY A 94 1.37 -9.44 -17.35
N ASP A 95 0.68 -9.59 -16.22
CA ASP A 95 1.03 -9.00 -14.94
C ASP A 95 2.29 -9.59 -14.32
N ALA A 96 2.91 -8.80 -13.45
CA ALA A 96 4.09 -9.20 -12.71
C ALA A 96 4.10 -8.68 -11.27
N PHE A 97 4.75 -9.42 -10.38
CA PHE A 97 5.14 -8.90 -9.08
C PHE A 97 6.36 -8.00 -9.19
N LEU A 98 6.41 -6.95 -8.36
CA LEU A 98 7.61 -6.16 -8.16
C LEU A 98 8.52 -6.84 -7.14
N ALA A 99 9.80 -7.03 -7.51
CA ALA A 99 10.75 -7.76 -6.70
C ALA A 99 12.14 -7.12 -6.68
N LEU A 100 12.91 -7.49 -5.66
CA LEU A 100 14.34 -7.22 -5.51
C LEU A 100 14.99 -8.49 -5.00
N ASP A 101 15.92 -9.05 -5.79
CA ASP A 101 16.78 -10.17 -5.35
C ASP A 101 17.72 -9.65 -4.23
N ARG A 102 17.24 -9.76 -2.99
CA ARG A 102 17.89 -9.16 -1.81
C ARG A 102 19.10 -9.99 -1.38
N ASN A 103 19.04 -11.30 -1.59
CA ASN A 103 20.10 -12.23 -1.20
C ASN A 103 21.16 -12.42 -2.32
N ARG A 104 20.91 -11.91 -3.53
CA ARG A 104 21.77 -11.94 -4.72
C ARG A 104 22.04 -13.33 -5.25
N ASN A 105 21.07 -14.23 -5.15
CA ASN A 105 21.21 -15.61 -5.65
C ASN A 105 20.78 -15.76 -7.12
N GLY A 106 20.26 -14.70 -7.75
CA GLY A 106 19.82 -14.68 -9.14
C GLY A 106 18.41 -15.19 -9.36
N ALA A 107 17.63 -15.41 -8.30
CA ALA A 107 16.24 -15.85 -8.33
C ALA A 107 15.40 -15.00 -7.38
N ILE A 108 14.08 -15.10 -7.53
CA ILE A 108 13.11 -14.62 -6.54
C ILE A 108 12.46 -15.88 -5.98
N ASP A 109 12.83 -16.25 -4.77
CA ASP A 109 12.49 -17.57 -4.20
C ASP A 109 11.63 -17.53 -2.95
N SER A 110 11.43 -16.34 -2.37
CA SER A 110 10.55 -16.11 -1.23
C SER A 110 9.92 -14.72 -1.25
N GLY A 111 8.85 -14.54 -0.50
CA GLY A 111 8.16 -13.26 -0.36
C GLY A 111 9.03 -12.16 0.24
N SER A 112 10.10 -12.50 0.96
CA SER A 112 11.07 -11.52 1.48
C SER A 112 11.70 -10.63 0.38
N GLU A 113 11.72 -11.15 -0.85
CA GLU A 113 12.25 -10.50 -2.05
C GLU A 113 11.19 -9.79 -2.89
N LEU A 114 9.91 -10.00 -2.61
CA LEU A 114 8.83 -9.20 -3.16
C LEU A 114 8.74 -7.86 -2.41
N PHE A 115 8.12 -6.85 -3.03
CA PHE A 115 7.75 -5.63 -2.32
C PHE A 115 6.35 -5.77 -1.73
N GLY A 116 6.23 -5.63 -0.42
CA GLY A 116 4.99 -5.73 0.36
C GLY A 116 5.26 -5.31 1.81
N ASP A 117 4.44 -5.76 2.77
CA ASP A 117 4.58 -5.44 4.19
C ASP A 117 5.61 -6.33 4.96
N GLN A 118 6.12 -7.37 4.32
CA GLN A 118 7.02 -8.39 4.89
C GLN A 118 8.31 -7.82 5.51
N ASN A 119 8.74 -6.63 5.08
CA ASN A 119 9.96 -5.97 5.52
C ASN A 119 9.69 -4.82 6.53
N GLY A 120 8.57 -4.89 7.24
CA GLY A 120 8.24 -4.02 8.38
C GLY A 120 7.67 -2.65 7.99
N ALA A 121 7.27 -2.47 6.73
CA ALA A 121 6.41 -1.36 6.33
C ALA A 121 4.94 -1.71 6.54
N ALA A 122 4.05 -0.70 6.53
CA ALA A 122 2.61 -0.94 6.66
C ALA A 122 1.95 -1.40 5.35
N ASN A 123 2.64 -1.26 4.21
CA ASN A 123 2.26 -1.74 2.89
C ASN A 123 3.49 -1.70 1.95
N GLY A 124 3.37 -2.30 0.77
CA GLY A 124 4.44 -2.40 -0.22
C GLY A 124 4.89 -1.06 -0.81
N PHE A 125 4.00 -0.08 -0.98
CA PHE A 125 4.40 1.24 -1.49
C PHE A 125 5.26 2.00 -0.49
N LEU A 126 4.95 1.89 0.81
CA LEU A 126 5.77 2.44 1.88
C LEU A 126 7.10 1.68 2.05
N GLU A 127 7.13 0.38 1.78
CA GLU A 127 8.38 -0.38 1.70
C GLU A 127 9.25 0.12 0.54
N LEU A 128 8.65 0.29 -0.64
CA LEU A 128 9.33 0.79 -1.83
C LEU A 128 9.86 2.22 -1.62
N ALA A 129 9.11 3.07 -0.91
CA ALA A 129 9.50 4.44 -0.60
C ALA A 129 10.79 4.56 0.23
N LYS A 130 11.21 3.50 0.93
CA LYS A 130 12.50 3.46 1.63
C LYS A 130 13.70 3.57 0.67
N PHE A 131 13.46 3.34 -0.62
CA PHE A 131 14.49 3.35 -1.66
C PHE A 131 14.47 4.59 -2.55
N ASP A 132 13.57 5.56 -2.29
CA ASP A 132 13.59 6.88 -2.93
C ASP A 132 14.76 7.68 -2.35
N SER A 133 15.86 7.66 -3.09
CA SER A 133 17.15 8.20 -2.65
C SER A 133 17.24 9.71 -2.80
N ASN A 134 16.39 10.29 -3.66
CA ASN A 134 16.39 11.71 -3.98
C ASN A 134 15.18 12.46 -3.38
N GLY A 135 14.17 11.74 -2.89
CA GLY A 135 12.98 12.26 -2.22
C GLY A 135 11.95 12.91 -3.16
N ASP A 136 11.92 12.56 -4.44
CA ASP A 136 11.00 13.13 -5.43
C ASP A 136 9.65 12.40 -5.52
N GLY A 137 9.46 11.34 -4.72
CA GLY A 137 8.19 10.63 -4.57
C GLY A 137 7.93 9.60 -5.66
N VAL A 138 8.94 9.28 -6.47
CA VAL A 138 8.92 8.18 -7.43
C VAL A 138 10.15 7.31 -7.26
N ILE A 139 10.08 6.07 -7.74
CA ILE A 139 11.26 5.25 -7.98
C ILE A 139 11.54 5.27 -9.48
N ASP A 140 12.64 5.89 -9.87
CA ASP A 140 13.05 6.08 -11.27
C ASP A 140 14.57 5.87 -11.44
N PRO A 141 15.15 6.00 -12.65
CA PRO A 141 16.58 5.81 -12.87
C PRO A 141 17.52 6.76 -12.09
N LYS A 142 17.01 7.77 -11.40
CA LYS A 142 17.78 8.59 -10.47
C LYS A 142 17.99 7.90 -9.12
N ASP A 143 17.28 6.80 -8.85
CA ASP A 143 17.39 6.01 -7.63
C ASP A 143 18.30 4.80 -7.80
N THR A 144 19.19 4.63 -6.83
CA THR A 144 20.19 3.53 -6.86
C THR A 144 19.58 2.12 -6.89
N VAL A 145 18.34 1.97 -6.42
CA VAL A 145 17.64 0.67 -6.43
C VAL A 145 17.10 0.31 -7.82
N PHE A 146 16.84 1.29 -8.69
CA PHE A 146 15.98 1.10 -9.86
C PHE A 146 16.50 0.01 -10.81
N ASP A 147 17.80 0.01 -11.09
CA ASP A 147 18.46 -1.00 -11.94
C ASP A 147 18.52 -2.40 -11.30
N LEU A 148 18.24 -2.50 -9.99
CA LEU A 148 18.20 -3.75 -9.24
C LEU A 148 16.79 -4.34 -9.15
N LEU A 149 15.76 -3.52 -9.39
CA LEU A 149 14.37 -3.98 -9.40
C LEU A 149 14.12 -4.95 -10.54
N ARG A 150 13.29 -5.95 -10.27
CA ARG A 150 12.89 -7.00 -11.20
C ARG A 150 11.39 -7.10 -11.25
N VAL A 151 10.90 -7.55 -12.41
CA VAL A 151 9.55 -8.07 -12.53
C VAL A 151 9.59 -9.59 -12.46
N PHE A 152 8.70 -10.16 -11.64
CA PHE A 152 8.63 -11.58 -11.36
C PHE A 152 7.25 -12.12 -11.70
N THR A 153 7.17 -13.08 -12.63
CA THR A 153 5.91 -13.68 -13.10
C THR A 153 5.68 -15.09 -12.58
N GLY A 154 6.58 -15.60 -11.73
CA GLY A 154 6.46 -16.93 -11.10
C GLY A 154 7.77 -17.71 -11.09
N ALA A 155 7.79 -18.79 -10.30
CA ALA A 155 8.97 -19.61 -10.08
C ALA A 155 9.56 -20.17 -11.38
N GLY A 156 10.85 -19.91 -11.62
CA GLY A 156 11.56 -20.35 -12.83
C GLY A 156 11.34 -19.48 -14.07
N ALA A 157 10.55 -18.40 -13.97
CA ALA A 157 10.44 -17.42 -15.03
C ALA A 157 11.72 -16.57 -15.13
N PRO A 158 12.10 -16.12 -16.35
CA PRO A 158 13.20 -15.18 -16.51
C PRO A 158 12.88 -13.85 -15.81
N LEU A 159 13.83 -13.34 -15.04
CA LEU A 159 13.73 -12.01 -14.44
C LEU A 159 14.05 -10.94 -15.48
N SER A 160 13.16 -9.97 -15.61
CA SER A 160 13.35 -8.80 -16.46
C SER A 160 13.51 -7.55 -15.59
N THR A 161 14.24 -6.54 -16.09
CA THR A 161 14.27 -5.23 -15.42
C THR A 161 12.98 -4.45 -15.68
N LEU A 162 12.75 -3.38 -14.93
CA LEU A 162 11.62 -2.47 -15.17
C LEU A 162 11.66 -1.86 -16.59
N LEU A 163 12.85 -1.47 -17.07
CA LEU A 163 13.01 -0.90 -18.40
C LEU A 163 12.74 -1.93 -19.52
N ASP A 164 13.10 -3.19 -19.31
CA ASP A 164 12.86 -4.25 -20.30
C ASP A 164 11.36 -4.46 -20.57
N VAL A 165 10.52 -4.21 -19.56
CA VAL A 165 9.05 -4.24 -19.68
C VAL A 165 8.41 -2.86 -19.88
N GLY A 166 9.23 -1.85 -20.17
CA GLY A 166 8.76 -0.52 -20.54
C GLY A 166 8.29 0.35 -19.38
N ILE A 167 8.65 0.03 -18.12
CA ILE A 167 8.38 0.87 -16.95
C ILE A 167 9.50 1.89 -16.78
N GLN A 168 9.13 3.17 -16.77
CA GLN A 168 10.06 4.30 -16.57
C GLN A 168 10.15 4.71 -15.11
N SER A 169 9.05 4.72 -14.37
CA SER A 169 9.01 5.09 -12.96
C SER A 169 7.81 4.47 -12.26
N ILE A 170 7.91 4.22 -10.96
CA ILE A 170 6.80 3.79 -10.11
C ILE A 170 6.47 4.92 -9.13
N ASP A 171 5.21 5.30 -9.04
CA ASP A 171 4.77 6.34 -8.09
C ASP A 171 4.64 5.76 -6.69
N LEU A 172 5.12 6.50 -5.68
CA LEU A 172 5.03 6.09 -4.28
C LEU A 172 3.72 6.53 -3.61
N LEU A 173 2.94 7.36 -4.28
CA LEU A 173 1.60 7.72 -3.83
C LEU A 173 0.63 6.57 -4.12
N PHE A 174 -0.17 6.26 -3.11
CA PHE A 174 -1.18 5.22 -3.19
C PHE A 174 -2.49 5.69 -2.58
N ARG A 175 -3.57 4.94 -2.87
CA ARG A 175 -4.88 5.10 -2.26
C ARG A 175 -5.32 3.79 -1.64
N ASP A 176 -5.69 3.82 -0.37
CA ASP A 176 -6.30 2.67 0.29
C ASP A 176 -7.67 2.33 -0.30
N VAL A 177 -7.88 1.04 -0.53
CA VAL A 177 -9.11 0.46 -1.06
C VAL A 177 -9.41 -0.86 -0.35
N SER A 178 -10.61 -1.40 -0.59
CA SER A 178 -10.96 -2.76 -0.15
C SER A 178 -11.72 -3.43 -1.29
N GLU A 179 -11.01 -3.70 -2.37
CA GLU A 179 -11.58 -4.27 -3.59
C GLU A 179 -11.32 -5.79 -3.63
N ARG A 180 -12.26 -6.53 -4.22
CA ARG A 180 -12.07 -7.94 -4.52
C ARG A 180 -11.39 -8.06 -5.87
N ALA A 181 -10.39 -8.93 -5.96
CA ALA A 181 -9.72 -9.28 -7.18
C ALA A 181 -10.14 -10.69 -7.64
N GLN A 182 -9.67 -11.07 -8.84
CA GLN A 182 -9.83 -12.41 -9.37
C GLN A 182 -9.28 -13.48 -8.40
N GLY A 183 -9.74 -14.72 -8.52
CA GLY A 183 -9.27 -15.82 -7.67
C GLY A 183 -9.63 -15.74 -6.18
N GLY A 184 -10.47 -14.77 -5.80
CA GLY A 184 -10.85 -14.50 -4.41
C GLY A 184 -9.85 -13.65 -3.62
N ASN A 185 -8.81 -13.14 -4.29
CA ASN A 185 -7.81 -12.24 -3.70
C ASN A 185 -8.42 -10.85 -3.42
N ARG A 186 -7.65 -9.97 -2.79
CA ARG A 186 -8.09 -8.58 -2.54
C ARG A 186 -7.00 -7.60 -2.94
N ILE A 187 -7.43 -6.37 -3.22
CA ILE A 187 -6.54 -5.23 -3.40
C ILE A 187 -6.72 -4.30 -2.21
N ALA A 188 -5.63 -3.94 -1.54
CA ALA A 188 -5.61 -3.02 -0.41
C ALA A 188 -5.16 -1.62 -0.80
N GLN A 189 -4.23 -1.48 -1.74
CA GLN A 189 -3.82 -0.16 -2.24
C GLN A 189 -3.78 -0.12 -3.76
N LEU A 190 -4.17 1.03 -4.32
CA LEU A 190 -3.97 1.36 -5.72
C LEU A 190 -2.89 2.45 -5.83
N GLY A 191 -1.89 2.18 -6.65
CA GLY A 191 -0.88 3.12 -7.10
C GLY A 191 -0.82 3.16 -8.62
N ALA A 192 0.28 3.66 -9.16
CA ALA A 192 0.47 3.73 -10.61
C ALA A 192 1.96 3.74 -10.96
N PHE A 193 2.25 3.46 -12.22
CA PHE A 193 3.58 3.63 -12.79
C PHE A 193 3.49 4.35 -14.15
N SER A 194 4.59 4.96 -14.58
CA SER A 194 4.71 5.59 -15.90
C SER A 194 5.50 4.69 -16.83
N ARG A 195 5.02 4.54 -18.07
CA ARG A 195 5.70 3.77 -19.11
C ARG A 195 6.65 4.64 -19.94
N THR A 196 7.63 4.02 -20.57
CA THR A 196 8.59 4.71 -21.46
C THR A 196 7.96 5.34 -22.70
N ASP A 197 6.74 4.92 -23.06
CA ASP A 197 5.94 5.52 -24.14
C ASP A 197 5.09 6.72 -23.70
N GLY A 198 5.16 7.09 -22.41
CA GLY A 198 4.42 8.19 -21.82
C GLY A 198 3.01 7.83 -21.32
N THR A 199 2.55 6.58 -21.48
CA THR A 199 1.30 6.10 -20.89
C THR A 199 1.47 5.75 -19.41
N ARG A 200 0.36 5.49 -18.71
CA ARG A 200 0.35 5.10 -17.29
C ARG A 200 -0.21 3.70 -17.12
N GLY A 201 0.33 2.95 -16.17
CA GLY A 201 -0.13 1.62 -15.80
C GLY A 201 -0.58 1.57 -14.33
N LEU A 202 -1.31 0.52 -13.99
CA LEU A 202 -1.80 0.29 -12.64
C LEU A 202 -0.76 -0.51 -11.84
N ALA A 203 -0.48 -0.06 -10.62
CA ALA A 203 0.25 -0.84 -9.64
C ALA A 203 -0.69 -1.05 -8.45
N VAL A 204 -0.71 -2.23 -7.84
CA VAL A 204 -1.55 -2.50 -6.68
C VAL A 204 -0.80 -3.24 -5.61
N ASP A 205 -1.16 -3.01 -4.36
CA ASP A 205 -0.78 -3.86 -3.25
C ASP A 205 -1.88 -4.91 -3.05
N ALA A 206 -1.53 -6.19 -3.25
CA ALA A 206 -2.48 -7.28 -3.37
C ALA A 206 -2.38 -8.30 -2.23
N LEU A 207 -3.50 -8.54 -1.55
CA LEU A 207 -3.64 -9.58 -0.54
C LEU A 207 -3.95 -10.91 -1.24
N LEU A 208 -2.94 -11.78 -1.31
CA LEU A 208 -3.04 -13.06 -1.99
C LEU A 208 -3.57 -14.14 -1.05
N ASN A 209 -4.51 -14.94 -1.55
CA ASN A 209 -4.95 -16.13 -0.84
C ASN A 209 -3.90 -17.24 -0.94
N ARG A 210 -3.77 -18.02 0.13
CA ARG A 210 -2.94 -19.24 0.19
C ARG A 210 -3.66 -20.41 0.85
N VAL A 211 -3.16 -21.61 0.60
CA VAL A 211 -3.61 -22.87 1.21
C VAL A 211 -2.53 -23.34 2.17
N VAL A 212 -2.80 -23.19 3.47
CA VAL A 212 -1.98 -23.67 4.59
C VAL A 212 -2.40 -25.06 5.05
#